data_AF-A0A925DKE3-F1
#
_entry.id   AF-A0A925DKE3-F1
#
_cell.length_a   1.000
_cell.length_b   1.000
_cell.length_c   1.000
_cell.angle_alpha   90.00
_cell.angle_beta   90.00
_cell.angle_gamma   90.00
#
_symmetry.space_group_name_H-M   'P 1'
#
loop_
_entity.id
_entity.type
_entity.pdbx_description
1 polymer ?
#
loop_
_entity_poly.entity_id
_entity_poly.type
_entity_poly.pdbx_seq_one_letter_code
_entity_poly.pdbx_strand_id
1 'polypeptide(L)'
;MKKLLLLLFISATGTEIFAQQLPNNGFETWIPSSNSTERPDQWHHLNEILPSALALFVPATWAKISPGYNGSSYCVKMKTVNATGQPANGILTTGSIDYQNQTITGGLAYTLKPDSLTGYYKYTPAGTDKGTIEIVLKDANNIDTIAQAKFYTPNATVATWTRFSAPLIYRN
;
A
#
# COMPACT_ATOMS: atom_id res chain seq x y z
N MET A 1 -44.35 52.73 -10.69
CA MET A 1 -43.66 52.12 -9.54
C MET A 1 -42.76 51.00 -10.06
N LYS A 2 -41.46 51.23 -10.18
CA LYS A 2 -40.50 50.29 -10.77
C LYS A 2 -40.19 49.18 -9.74
N LYS A 3 -40.58 47.94 -10.03
CA LYS A 3 -40.24 46.78 -9.20
C LYS A 3 -38.81 46.36 -9.53
N LEU A 4 -37.88 46.62 -8.62
CA LEU A 4 -36.49 46.18 -8.73
C LEU A 4 -36.45 44.70 -8.34
N LEU A 5 -36.24 43.79 -9.29
CA LEU A 5 -35.94 42.38 -8.99
C LEU A 5 -34.47 42.29 -8.59
N LEU A 6 -34.20 41.99 -7.31
CA LEU A 6 -32.87 41.69 -6.81
C LEU A 6 -32.58 40.20 -7.06
N LEU A 7 -31.73 39.89 -8.04
CA LEU A 7 -31.21 38.54 -8.28
C LEU A 7 -30.06 38.28 -7.30
N LEU A 8 -30.30 37.42 -6.30
CA LEU A 8 -29.25 36.94 -5.41
C LEU A 8 -28.48 35.82 -6.11
N PHE A 9 -27.28 36.11 -6.62
CA PHE A 9 -26.34 35.08 -7.07
C PHE A 9 -25.67 34.47 -5.84
N ILE A 10 -26.12 33.28 -5.43
CA ILE A 10 -25.41 32.47 -4.43
C ILE A 10 -24.25 31.78 -5.16
N SER A 11 -23.05 32.34 -5.01
CA SER A 11 -21.81 31.65 -5.37
C SER A 11 -21.59 30.50 -4.40
N ALA A 12 -21.94 29.28 -4.81
CA ALA A 12 -21.55 28.06 -4.10
C ALA A 12 -20.03 27.88 -4.24
N THR A 13 -19.27 28.31 -3.25
CA THR A 13 -17.86 27.93 -3.12
C THR A 13 -17.82 26.44 -2.77
N GLY A 14 -17.49 25.60 -3.75
CA GLY A 14 -17.23 24.18 -3.54
C GLY A 14 -16.12 24.02 -2.52
N THR A 15 -16.43 23.36 -1.40
CA THR A 15 -15.39 22.83 -0.53
C THR A 15 -14.89 21.55 -1.18
N GLU A 16 -13.67 21.59 -1.71
CA GLU A 16 -12.96 20.39 -2.16
C GLU A 16 -12.73 19.52 -0.91
N ILE A 17 -13.56 18.50 -0.71
CA ILE A 17 -13.30 17.46 0.28
C ILE A 17 -12.14 16.65 -0.29
N PHE A 18 -10.91 16.99 0.08
CA PHE A 18 -9.77 16.11 -0.17
C PHE A 18 -9.97 14.86 0.68
N ALA A 19 -10.51 13.81 0.07
CA ALA A 19 -10.34 12.49 0.64
C ALA A 19 -8.83 12.23 0.71
N GLN A 20 -8.27 12.09 1.91
CA GLN A 20 -6.86 11.77 2.07
C GLN A 20 -6.60 10.44 1.38
N GLN A 21 -5.93 10.51 0.23
CA GLN A 21 -5.56 9.34 -0.56
C GLN A 21 -4.27 8.77 0.02
N LEU A 22 -4.11 7.44 -0.01
CA LEU A 22 -2.83 6.83 0.31
C LEU A 22 -1.73 7.48 -0.57
N PRO A 23 -0.62 7.95 0.03
CA PRO A 23 0.42 8.61 -0.73
C PRO A 23 1.03 7.64 -1.73
N ASN A 24 1.28 8.14 -2.95
CA ASN A 24 1.94 7.40 -4.02
C ASN A 24 1.36 5.98 -4.25
N ASN A 25 0.03 5.84 -4.13
CA ASN A 25 -0.68 4.57 -4.28
C ASN A 25 -0.65 3.98 -5.70
N GLY A 26 -0.22 4.78 -6.69
CA GLY A 26 0.09 4.33 -8.05
C GLY A 26 1.53 3.87 -8.25
N PHE A 27 2.41 4.07 -7.26
CA PHE A 27 3.85 3.75 -7.33
C PHE A 27 4.58 4.46 -8.48
N GLU A 28 4.31 5.74 -8.67
CA GLU A 28 4.88 6.53 -9.77
C GLU A 28 6.09 7.36 -9.33
N THR A 29 6.15 7.73 -8.05
CA THR A 29 7.26 8.50 -7.46
C THR A 29 8.23 7.57 -6.75
N TRP A 30 9.52 7.67 -7.08
CA TRP A 30 10.57 6.83 -6.54
C TRP A 30 11.72 7.68 -6.01
N ILE A 31 12.25 7.31 -4.84
CA ILE A 31 13.31 8.04 -4.14
C ILE A 31 14.49 7.11 -3.83
N PRO A 32 15.72 7.63 -3.64
CA PRO A 32 16.87 6.82 -3.23
C PRO A 32 16.60 6.05 -1.93
N SER A 33 17.20 4.87 -1.79
CA SER A 33 17.12 4.03 -0.58
C SER A 33 18.53 3.61 -0.12
N SER A 34 18.68 3.26 1.16
CA SER A 34 19.99 3.00 1.79
C SER A 34 20.67 1.73 1.28
N ASN A 35 19.90 0.65 1.16
CA ASN A 35 20.38 -0.68 0.74
C ASN A 35 19.71 -1.17 -0.56
N SER A 36 19.05 -0.27 -1.30
CA SER A 36 18.53 -0.49 -2.65
C SER A 36 18.69 0.79 -3.48
N THR A 37 18.67 0.68 -4.81
CA THR A 37 18.84 1.86 -5.68
C THR A 37 17.77 2.92 -5.47
N GLU A 38 16.52 2.50 -5.38
CA GLU A 38 15.35 3.35 -5.14
C GLU A 38 14.29 2.59 -4.34
N ARG A 39 13.21 3.26 -3.95
CA ARG A 39 11.97 2.71 -3.39
C ARG A 39 10.80 3.64 -3.74
N PRO A 40 9.53 3.17 -3.71
CA PRO A 40 8.40 4.07 -3.87
C PRO A 40 8.37 5.07 -2.70
N ASP A 41 8.17 6.35 -2.98
CA ASP A 41 8.07 7.36 -1.93
C ASP A 41 6.94 7.03 -0.94
N GLN A 42 7.19 7.19 0.36
CA GLN A 42 6.32 6.83 1.49
C GLN A 42 6.06 5.31 1.69
N TRP A 43 6.79 4.44 1.00
CA TRP A 43 6.68 2.99 1.18
C TRP A 43 8.02 2.36 1.58
N HIS A 44 7.93 1.42 2.53
CA HIS A 44 9.05 0.75 3.16
C HIS A 44 9.06 -0.75 2.85
N HIS A 45 10.25 -1.33 2.73
CA HIS A 45 10.44 -2.73 2.38
C HIS A 45 11.57 -3.40 3.17
N LEU A 46 11.57 -4.73 3.26
CA LEU A 46 12.54 -5.45 4.09
C LEU A 46 14.01 -5.11 3.77
N ASN A 47 14.37 -5.08 2.48
CA ASN A 47 15.77 -4.92 2.07
C ASN A 47 16.43 -3.60 2.55
N GLU A 48 15.68 -2.52 2.82
CA GLU A 48 16.28 -1.25 3.28
C GLU A 48 16.49 -1.19 4.80
N ILE A 49 15.68 -1.95 5.55
CA ILE A 49 15.66 -1.91 7.02
C ILE A 49 16.67 -2.90 7.60
N LEU A 50 17.08 -3.91 6.82
CA LEU A 50 18.14 -4.82 7.22
C LEU A 50 19.47 -4.08 7.44
N PRO A 51 20.21 -4.40 8.51
CA PRO A 51 21.60 -3.98 8.65
C PRO A 51 22.41 -4.40 7.41
N SER A 52 23.38 -3.58 7.00
CA SER A 52 24.20 -3.83 5.81
C SER A 52 24.83 -5.23 5.79
N ALA A 53 25.27 -5.73 6.95
CA ALA A 53 25.82 -7.07 7.11
C ALA A 53 24.81 -8.18 6.75
N LEU A 54 23.51 -8.00 7.04
CA LEU A 54 22.45 -8.96 6.69
C LEU A 54 21.93 -8.76 5.28
N ALA A 55 21.88 -7.51 4.80
CA ALA A 55 21.38 -7.17 3.47
C ALA A 55 22.15 -7.89 2.35
N LEU A 56 23.44 -8.21 2.56
CA LEU A 56 24.26 -8.98 1.61
C LEU A 56 23.77 -10.41 1.39
N PHE A 57 23.08 -10.99 2.37
CA PHE A 57 22.62 -12.39 2.34
C PHE A 57 21.15 -12.54 1.96
N VAL A 58 20.43 -11.42 1.83
CA VAL A 58 19.01 -11.39 1.47
C VAL A 58 18.87 -10.78 0.09
N PRO A 59 18.61 -11.59 -0.96
CA PRO A 59 18.34 -11.06 -2.28
C PRO A 59 17.20 -10.03 -2.27
N ALA A 60 17.15 -9.15 -3.27
CA ALA A 60 16.06 -8.19 -3.40
C ALA A 60 14.71 -8.93 -3.41
N THR A 61 13.84 -8.61 -2.45
CA THR A 61 12.51 -9.23 -2.28
C THR A 61 11.42 -8.46 -3.03
N TRP A 62 11.79 -7.37 -3.68
CA TRP A 62 10.90 -6.55 -4.49
C TRP A 62 11.65 -5.96 -5.70
N ALA A 63 10.91 -5.42 -6.67
CA ALA A 63 11.45 -4.67 -7.81
C ALA A 63 10.43 -3.65 -8.35
N LYS A 64 10.93 -2.53 -8.89
CA LYS A 64 10.17 -1.63 -9.77
C LYS A 64 10.06 -2.25 -11.15
N ILE A 65 8.85 -2.33 -11.69
CA ILE A 65 8.58 -2.94 -12.99
C ILE A 65 7.76 -1.98 -13.85
N SER A 66 8.01 -1.99 -15.16
CA SER A 66 7.19 -1.33 -16.17
C SER A 66 6.70 -2.33 -17.24
N PRO A 67 5.54 -2.09 -17.88
CA PRO A 67 4.55 -1.06 -17.55
C PRO A 67 3.71 -1.43 -16.31
N GLY A 68 3.16 -0.41 -15.67
CA GLY A 68 2.17 -0.57 -14.59
C GLY A 68 0.78 -0.98 -15.10
N TYR A 69 -0.23 -0.79 -14.25
CA TYR A 69 -1.62 -1.02 -14.62
C TYR A 69 -2.21 0.20 -15.35
N ASN A 70 -2.96 -0.02 -16.43
CA ASN A 70 -3.83 0.97 -17.08
C ASN A 70 -3.17 2.34 -17.37
N GLY A 71 -2.00 2.32 -18.00
CA GLY A 71 -1.28 3.54 -18.38
C GLY A 71 -0.30 4.06 -17.32
N SER A 72 -0.28 3.48 -16.11
CA SER A 72 0.79 3.70 -15.14
C SER A 72 2.17 3.35 -15.70
N SER A 73 3.17 4.15 -15.36
CA SER A 73 4.55 3.90 -15.84
C SER A 73 5.16 2.72 -15.10
N TYR A 74 4.85 2.60 -13.81
CA TYR A 74 5.49 1.62 -12.93
C TYR A 74 4.48 0.85 -12.08
N CYS A 75 4.95 -0.27 -11.53
CA CYS A 75 4.32 -0.98 -10.44
C CYS A 75 5.39 -1.65 -9.56
N VAL A 76 4.98 -2.13 -8.39
CA VAL A 76 5.85 -2.92 -7.51
C VAL A 76 5.62 -4.41 -7.75
N LYS A 77 6.70 -5.15 -7.97
CA LYS A 77 6.72 -6.60 -7.93
C LYS A 77 7.33 -7.04 -6.61
N MET A 78 6.58 -7.78 -5.79
CA MET A 78 7.11 -8.46 -4.60
C MET A 78 7.34 -9.94 -4.91
N LYS A 79 8.37 -10.53 -4.31
CA LYS A 79 8.69 -11.96 -4.45
C LYS A 79 9.27 -12.51 -3.16
N THR A 80 8.89 -13.74 -2.84
CA THR A 80 9.60 -14.52 -1.82
C THR A 80 10.92 -15.01 -2.41
N VAL A 81 12.00 -14.88 -1.64
CA VAL A 81 13.35 -15.32 -2.03
C VAL A 81 13.90 -16.30 -1.02
N ASN A 82 14.91 -17.07 -1.40
CA ASN A 82 15.70 -17.85 -0.47
C ASN A 82 16.84 -16.99 0.10
N ALA A 83 16.83 -16.73 1.40
CA ALA A 83 17.90 -16.10 2.16
C ALA A 83 18.57 -17.16 3.04
N THR A 84 19.75 -17.60 2.64
CA THR A 84 20.57 -18.60 3.38
C THR A 84 19.82 -19.87 3.81
N GLY A 85 18.96 -20.39 2.95
CA GLY A 85 18.18 -21.61 3.21
C GLY A 85 16.81 -21.36 3.86
N GLN A 86 16.46 -20.12 4.15
CA GLN A 86 15.18 -19.72 4.72
C GLN A 86 14.39 -18.84 3.75
N PRO A 87 13.06 -19.01 3.65
CA PRO A 87 12.24 -18.13 2.83
C PRO A 87 12.16 -16.73 3.46
N ALA A 88 12.47 -15.69 2.69
CA ALA A 88 12.26 -14.30 3.03
C ALA A 88 11.19 -13.71 2.11
N ASN A 89 10.05 -13.31 2.68
CA ASN A 89 8.94 -12.75 1.91
C ASN A 89 9.21 -11.30 1.48
N GLY A 90 8.72 -10.94 0.29
CA GLY A 90 8.60 -9.55 -0.10
C GLY A 90 7.51 -8.86 0.70
N ILE A 91 7.82 -7.67 1.19
CA ILE A 91 6.89 -6.82 1.92
C ILE A 91 7.08 -5.37 1.52
N LEU A 92 5.96 -4.66 1.37
CA LEU A 92 5.90 -3.23 1.12
C LEU A 92 4.80 -2.64 2.00
N THR A 93 5.11 -1.62 2.80
CA THR A 93 4.18 -1.05 3.78
C THR A 93 4.42 0.44 3.96
N THR A 94 3.39 1.18 4.39
CA THR A 94 3.53 2.58 4.82
C THR A 94 3.91 2.71 6.29
N GLY A 95 4.06 1.58 7.00
CA GLY A 95 4.56 1.52 8.37
C GLY A 95 6.05 1.22 8.47
N SER A 96 6.54 1.09 9.69
CA SER A 96 7.91 0.68 10.01
C SER A 96 7.97 -0.83 10.22
N ILE A 97 8.87 -1.51 9.49
CA ILE A 97 9.08 -2.95 9.66
C ILE A 97 10.07 -3.18 10.79
N ASP A 98 9.70 -4.01 11.75
CA ASP A 98 10.60 -4.59 12.73
C ASP A 98 10.89 -6.03 12.31
N TYR A 99 12.06 -6.23 11.71
CA TYR A 99 12.46 -7.54 11.19
C TYR A 99 12.82 -8.55 12.29
N GLN A 100 13.19 -8.07 13.50
CA GLN A 100 13.56 -8.94 14.61
C GLN A 100 12.31 -9.53 15.27
N ASN A 101 11.31 -8.68 15.51
CA ASN A 101 10.05 -9.10 16.10
C ASN A 101 9.02 -9.57 15.05
N GLN A 102 9.35 -9.47 13.76
CA GLN A 102 8.47 -9.79 12.63
C GLN A 102 7.13 -9.03 12.69
N THR A 103 7.19 -7.75 13.02
CA THR A 103 6.01 -6.89 13.14
C THR A 103 6.08 -5.67 12.23
N ILE A 104 4.92 -5.06 11.97
CA ILE A 104 4.83 -3.73 11.39
C ILE A 104 4.21 -2.81 12.43
N THR A 105 4.83 -1.67 12.65
CA THR A 105 4.35 -0.62 13.57
C THR A 105 4.18 0.71 12.84
N GLY A 106 3.52 1.67 13.47
CA GLY A 106 3.27 2.97 12.86
C GLY A 106 2.31 2.88 11.66
N GLY A 107 2.60 3.68 10.64
CA GLY A 107 1.73 3.90 9.50
C GLY A 107 1.59 5.39 9.23
N LEU A 108 0.51 5.76 8.55
CA LEU A 108 0.22 7.15 8.21
C LEU A 108 -0.96 7.64 9.04
N ALA A 109 -0.91 8.92 9.44
CA ALA A 109 -2.08 9.58 10.01
C ALA A 109 -3.20 9.57 8.97
N TYR A 110 -4.39 9.13 9.39
CA TYR A 110 -5.52 8.92 8.50
C TYR A 110 -6.82 9.23 9.24
N THR A 111 -7.59 10.18 8.73
CA THR A 111 -8.76 10.76 9.44
C THR A 111 -10.11 10.34 8.87
N LEU A 112 -10.11 9.47 7.86
CA LEU A 112 -11.32 9.02 7.16
C LEU A 112 -11.80 7.65 7.64
N LYS A 113 -13.03 7.31 7.25
CA LYS A 113 -13.67 6.02 7.51
C LYS A 113 -13.97 5.27 6.19
N PRO A 114 -12.99 4.62 5.56
CA PRO A 114 -13.14 3.98 4.26
C PRO A 114 -13.96 2.70 4.34
N ASP A 115 -14.68 2.39 3.26
CA ASP A 115 -15.52 1.18 3.16
C ASP A 115 -14.73 -0.06 2.73
N SER A 116 -13.70 0.10 1.90
CA SER A 116 -13.02 -0.99 1.23
C SER A 116 -11.59 -0.63 0.84
N LEU A 117 -10.74 -1.65 0.81
CA LEU A 117 -9.43 -1.63 0.19
C LEU A 117 -9.54 -2.21 -1.21
N THR A 118 -9.10 -1.46 -2.21
CA THR A 118 -9.20 -1.86 -3.62
C THR A 118 -7.89 -1.62 -4.35
N GLY A 119 -7.67 -2.35 -5.44
CA GLY A 119 -6.49 -2.20 -6.27
C GLY A 119 -6.43 -3.24 -7.37
N TYR A 120 -5.30 -3.30 -8.07
CA TYR A 120 -5.07 -4.25 -9.15
C TYR A 120 -3.81 -5.06 -8.89
N TYR A 121 -3.84 -6.34 -9.22
CA TYR A 121 -2.72 -7.23 -8.99
C TYR A 121 -2.53 -8.23 -10.13
N LYS A 122 -1.33 -8.78 -10.20
CA LYS A 122 -0.99 -10.04 -10.86
C LYS A 122 -0.38 -10.95 -9.80
N TYR A 123 -0.51 -12.26 -9.97
CA TYR A 123 0.02 -13.21 -9.01
C TYR A 123 0.48 -14.49 -9.68
N THR A 124 1.55 -15.08 -9.15
CA THR A 124 2.03 -16.40 -9.56
C THR A 124 2.42 -17.14 -8.28
N PRO A 125 1.60 -18.11 -7.80
CA PRO A 125 1.91 -18.85 -6.58
C PRO A 125 3.09 -19.81 -6.77
N ALA A 126 3.78 -20.09 -5.67
CA ALA A 126 4.64 -21.25 -5.53
C ALA A 126 3.97 -22.25 -4.58
N GLY A 127 3.60 -23.44 -5.09
CA GLY A 127 2.85 -24.41 -4.28
C GLY A 127 1.49 -23.86 -3.84
N THR A 128 1.25 -23.82 -2.54
CA THR A 128 0.00 -23.31 -1.92
C THR A 128 0.14 -21.89 -1.36
N ASP A 129 1.23 -21.19 -1.70
CA ASP A 129 1.50 -19.83 -1.22
C ASP A 129 0.40 -18.84 -1.65
N LYS A 130 0.24 -17.78 -0.86
CA LYS A 130 -0.70 -16.68 -1.14
C LYS A 130 -0.04 -15.34 -0.83
N GLY A 131 -0.13 -14.43 -1.79
CA GLY A 131 0.11 -13.01 -1.54
C GLY A 131 -0.99 -12.44 -0.64
N THR A 132 -0.62 -11.45 0.17
CA THR A 132 -1.54 -10.76 1.08
C THR A 132 -1.45 -9.26 0.83
N ILE A 133 -2.61 -8.60 0.78
CA ILE A 133 -2.73 -7.14 0.79
C ILE A 133 -3.67 -6.77 1.94
N GLU A 134 -3.23 -5.86 2.79
CA GLU A 134 -3.90 -5.59 4.05
C GLU A 134 -3.83 -4.10 4.40
N ILE A 135 -4.91 -3.59 4.99
CA ILE A 135 -4.93 -2.31 5.69
C ILE A 135 -5.46 -2.54 7.10
N VAL A 136 -4.81 -1.91 8.06
CA VAL A 136 -5.21 -1.89 9.46
C VAL A 136 -5.40 -0.43 9.85
N LEU A 137 -6.61 -0.06 10.25
CA LEU A 137 -6.88 1.22 10.89
C LEU A 137 -6.73 1.06 12.38
N LYS A 138 -6.01 2.00 12.98
CA LYS A 138 -5.83 2.07 14.43
C LYS A 138 -6.48 3.31 15.01
N ASP A 139 -6.72 3.27 16.31
CA ASP A 139 -7.22 4.42 17.07
C ASP A 139 -6.21 5.59 17.03
N ALA A 140 -6.62 6.75 17.56
CA ALA A 140 -5.80 7.96 17.56
C ALA A 140 -4.47 7.79 18.31
N ASN A 141 -4.40 6.85 19.26
CA ASN A 141 -3.19 6.56 20.02
C ASN A 141 -2.30 5.48 19.35
N ASN A 142 -2.71 4.93 18.20
CA ASN A 142 -2.00 3.87 17.47
C ASN A 142 -1.84 2.55 18.29
N ILE A 143 -2.74 2.34 19.26
CA ILE A 143 -2.74 1.19 20.16
C ILE A 143 -3.68 0.12 19.62
N ASP A 144 -4.96 0.47 19.45
CA ASP A 144 -6.01 -0.49 19.15
C ASP A 144 -6.36 -0.51 17.67
N THR A 145 -6.48 -1.71 17.10
CA THR A 145 -7.05 -1.87 15.76
C THR A 145 -8.55 -1.62 15.81
N ILE A 146 -9.02 -0.59 15.10
CA ILE A 146 -10.44 -0.22 15.00
C ILE A 146 -11.10 -0.77 13.73
N ALA A 147 -10.32 -1.05 12.68
CA ALA A 147 -10.83 -1.71 11.47
C ALA A 147 -9.72 -2.42 10.69
N GLN A 148 -10.10 -3.39 9.88
CA GLN A 148 -9.17 -4.14 9.03
C GLN A 148 -9.84 -4.55 7.73
N ALA A 149 -9.11 -4.47 6.61
CA ALA A 149 -9.44 -5.21 5.40
C ALA A 149 -8.24 -6.06 4.99
N LYS A 150 -8.50 -7.31 4.60
CA LYS A 150 -7.46 -8.24 4.18
C LYS A 150 -7.89 -8.98 2.93
N PHE A 151 -7.02 -8.99 1.93
CA PHE A 151 -7.18 -9.71 0.68
C PHE A 151 -6.07 -10.75 0.55
N TYR A 152 -6.45 -11.97 0.18
CA TYR A 152 -5.52 -13.04 -0.19
C TYR A 152 -5.64 -13.30 -1.68
N THR A 153 -4.52 -13.46 -2.37
CA THR A 153 -4.52 -13.89 -3.76
C THR A 153 -5.07 -15.33 -3.87
N PRO A 154 -5.64 -15.71 -5.03
CA PRO A 154 -6.07 -17.08 -5.25
C PRO A 154 -4.87 -18.04 -5.27
N ASN A 155 -5.14 -19.31 -5.02
CA ASN A 155 -4.16 -20.38 -5.23
C ASN A 155 -4.07 -20.77 -6.72
N ALA A 156 -3.88 -19.76 -7.57
CA ALA A 156 -3.78 -19.89 -9.02
C ALA A 156 -3.04 -18.69 -9.61
N THR A 157 -2.42 -18.88 -10.77
CA THR A 157 -1.78 -17.80 -11.52
C THR A 157 -2.83 -16.81 -12.05
N VAL A 158 -2.60 -15.53 -11.78
CA VAL A 158 -3.35 -14.39 -12.29
C VAL A 158 -2.39 -13.58 -13.19
N ALA A 159 -2.41 -13.89 -14.48
CA ALA A 159 -1.43 -13.37 -15.45
C ALA A 159 -1.74 -11.94 -15.94
N THR A 160 -3.02 -11.55 -15.90
CA THR A 160 -3.50 -10.21 -16.29
C THR A 160 -3.87 -9.41 -15.06
N TRP A 161 -3.76 -8.08 -15.17
CA TRP A 161 -4.14 -7.18 -14.08
C TRP A 161 -5.60 -7.41 -13.70
N THR A 162 -5.81 -7.85 -12.47
CA THR A 162 -7.14 -8.20 -11.95
C THR A 162 -7.46 -7.30 -10.77
N ARG A 163 -8.66 -6.74 -10.75
CA ARG A 163 -9.12 -5.91 -9.63
C ARG A 163 -9.38 -6.80 -8.40
N PHE A 164 -9.00 -6.32 -7.23
CA PHE A 164 -9.48 -6.86 -5.95
C PHE A 164 -10.26 -5.79 -5.18
N SER A 165 -11.09 -6.26 -4.25
CA SER A 165 -11.88 -5.42 -3.35
C SER A 165 -12.06 -6.20 -2.05
N ALA A 166 -11.62 -5.63 -0.93
CA ALA A 166 -11.79 -6.21 0.40
C ALA A 166 -12.52 -5.19 1.29
N PRO A 167 -13.67 -5.51 1.88
CA PRO A 167 -14.37 -4.59 2.77
C PRO A 167 -13.59 -4.39 4.07
N LEU A 168 -13.61 -3.16 4.60
CA LEU A 168 -13.13 -2.90 5.95
C LEU A 168 -14.17 -3.37 6.97
N ILE A 169 -13.73 -4.21 7.89
CA ILE A 169 -14.53 -4.66 9.02
C ILE A 169 -14.16 -3.82 10.23
N TYR A 170 -15.08 -2.95 10.64
CA TYR A 170 -14.94 -2.13 11.84
C TYR A 170 -15.27 -2.94 13.08
N ARG A 171 -14.44 -2.80 14.12
CA ARG A 171 -14.70 -3.37 15.44
C ARG A 171 -15.65 -2.44 16.19
N ASN A 172 -16.56 -3.03 16.95
CA ASN A 172 -17.44 -2.32 17.88
C ASN A 172 -16.74 -2.08 19.20
#